data_AF-A0A9Q3KY11-F1
#
_entry.id   AF-A0A9Q3KY11-F1
#
_cell.length_a   1.000
_cell.length_b   1.000
_cell.length_c   1.000
_cell.angle_alpha   90.00
_cell.angle_beta   90.00
_cell.angle_gamma   90.00
#
_symmetry.space_group_name_H-M   'P 1'
#
loop_
_entity.id
_entity.type
_entity.pdbx_description
1 polymer ?
#
loop_
_entity_poly.entity_id
_entity_poly.type
_entity_poly.pdbx_seq_one_letter_code
_entity_poly.pdbx_strand_id
1 'polypeptide(L)'
;MSFFYSHISCFKPDASLISCSLFFEFEAKTDTITQWIRPPHAIIQTPLLPHRKSALPFLWDREIPNGQSAHNLWATSPPGSTFNARNIITNKVVSSFEFLLTNTPLQGLLADDVGLGKTIQAIAIIGTSKERMIANPHCSIPTMIIRPPRLITNWQSEISKHAQAGALHAKIYHGPTRHSLSAADIL
;
A
#
# COMPACT_ATOMS: atom_id res chain seq x y z
N MET A 1 -20.85 -6.67 16.34
CA MET A 1 -20.01 -5.97 15.35
C MET A 1 -18.76 -5.56 16.08
N SER A 2 -17.68 -6.33 15.95
CA SER A 2 -16.46 -6.12 16.73
C SER A 2 -15.38 -5.58 15.80
N PHE A 3 -15.04 -4.31 15.95
CA PHE A 3 -13.89 -3.70 15.30
C PHE A 3 -12.67 -3.94 16.19
N PHE A 4 -11.65 -4.62 15.68
CA PHE A 4 -10.34 -4.68 16.31
C PHE A 4 -9.47 -3.58 15.70
N TYR A 5 -9.12 -2.59 16.52
CA TYR A 5 -8.10 -1.60 16.21
C TYR A 5 -6.74 -2.24 16.52
N SER A 6 -5.85 -2.31 15.53
CA SER A 6 -4.44 -2.62 15.79
C SER A 6 -3.56 -1.60 15.07
N HIS A 7 -2.92 -0.74 15.85
CA HIS A 7 -1.84 0.13 15.41
C HIS A 7 -0.66 -0.76 15.00
N ILE A 8 -0.22 -0.71 13.74
CA ILE A 8 1.04 -1.34 13.33
C ILE A 8 1.87 -0.27 12.63
N SER A 9 2.90 0.17 13.34
CA SER A 9 3.92 1.08 12.81
C SER A 9 5.08 0.24 12.32
N CYS A 10 5.43 0.35 11.04
CA CYS A 10 6.68 -0.19 10.52
C CYS A 10 7.80 0.82 10.77
N PHE A 11 8.74 0.45 11.65
CA PHE A 11 9.90 1.26 11.99
C PHE A 11 11.15 0.65 11.36
N LYS A 12 11.93 1.45 10.64
CA LYS A 12 13.37 1.20 10.50
C LYS A 12 14.10 1.55 11.80
N PRO A 13 15.30 0.99 12.04
CA PRO A 13 16.19 1.45 13.11
C PRO A 13 16.66 2.91 12.96
N ASP A 14 16.54 3.50 11.76
CA ASP A 14 17.02 4.84 11.41
C ASP A 14 15.92 5.93 11.40
N ALA A 15 14.72 5.62 11.92
CA ALA A 15 13.56 6.51 11.96
C ALA A 15 13.00 6.98 10.60
N SER A 16 13.42 6.41 9.47
CA SER A 16 12.76 6.65 8.18
C SER A 16 11.48 5.78 8.07
N LEU A 17 10.33 6.45 7.87
CA LEU A 17 9.04 5.79 7.69
C LEU A 17 9.03 5.06 6.33
N ILE A 18 8.88 3.74 6.36
CA ILE A 18 8.49 2.98 5.16
C ILE A 18 7.07 2.47 5.39
N SER A 19 6.21 2.79 4.43
CA SER A 19 4.80 2.41 4.48
C SER A 19 4.64 0.90 4.45
N CYS A 20 3.93 0.37 5.46
CA CYS A 20 3.38 -0.97 5.43
C CYS A 20 1.90 -0.87 5.05
N SER A 21 1.56 -1.37 3.87
CA SER A 21 0.19 -1.38 3.38
C SER A 21 -0.65 -2.41 4.15
N LEU A 22 -1.45 -1.92 5.10
CA LEU A 22 -2.54 -2.68 5.70
C LEU A 22 -3.75 -2.65 4.75
N PHE A 23 -4.05 -3.78 4.12
CA PHE A 23 -5.24 -3.91 3.29
C PHE A 23 -6.48 -4.15 4.18
N PHE A 24 -7.26 -3.10 4.40
CA PHE A 24 -8.64 -3.18 4.87
C PHE A 24 -9.60 -2.70 3.78
N GLU A 25 -10.86 -3.14 3.85
CA GLU A 25 -11.87 -2.95 2.80
C GLU A 25 -12.88 -1.87 3.24
N PHE A 26 -12.73 -0.62 2.76
CA PHE A 26 -13.77 0.42 2.61
C PHE A 26 -13.36 1.51 1.57
N GLU A 27 -14.30 2.33 1.11
CA GLU A 27 -14.30 3.07 -0.18
C GLU A 27 -13.43 4.34 -0.24
N ALA A 28 -12.86 4.68 -1.42
CA ALA A 28 -12.32 6.00 -1.74
C ALA A 28 -12.54 6.36 -3.22
N LYS A 29 -12.97 7.61 -3.48
CA LYS A 29 -13.28 8.14 -4.81
C LYS A 29 -12.00 8.36 -5.64
N THR A 30 -11.93 7.79 -6.85
CA THR A 30 -10.70 7.63 -7.66
C THR A 30 -10.51 8.67 -8.77
N ASP A 31 -11.38 9.68 -8.86
CA ASP A 31 -11.53 10.50 -10.08
C ASP A 31 -10.33 11.43 -10.39
N THR A 32 -9.38 11.64 -9.47
CA THR A 32 -8.35 12.68 -9.59
C THR A 32 -6.95 12.18 -9.98
N ILE A 33 -6.69 10.87 -9.93
CA ILE A 33 -5.32 10.33 -10.08
C ILE A 33 -5.11 9.82 -11.50
N THR A 34 -4.50 10.65 -12.34
CA THR A 34 -4.44 10.49 -13.81
C THR A 34 -3.27 9.67 -14.34
N GLN A 35 -2.26 9.36 -13.52
CA GLN A 35 -1.10 8.61 -14.01
C GLN A 35 -1.36 7.11 -13.99
N TRP A 36 -1.49 6.52 -15.18
CA TRP A 36 -1.66 5.09 -15.33
C TRP A 36 -0.43 4.33 -14.81
N ILE A 37 -0.66 3.36 -13.92
CA ILE A 37 0.37 2.46 -13.44
C ILE A 37 0.26 1.15 -14.19
N ARG A 38 1.36 0.76 -14.84
CA ARG A 38 1.53 -0.54 -15.46
C ARG A 38 2.08 -1.51 -14.42
N PRO A 39 1.35 -2.58 -14.05
CA PRO A 39 1.96 -3.65 -13.29
C PRO A 39 3.15 -4.25 -14.07
N PRO A 40 4.28 -4.51 -13.40
CA PRO A 40 5.47 -5.04 -14.05
C PRO A 40 5.21 -6.42 -14.63
N HIS A 41 5.35 -6.58 -15.95
CA HIS A 41 5.02 -7.85 -16.62
C HIS A 41 5.99 -8.99 -16.26
N ALA A 42 7.18 -8.63 -15.79
CA ALA A 42 8.18 -9.56 -15.25
C ALA A 42 7.76 -10.17 -13.90
N ILE A 43 6.81 -9.56 -13.20
CA ILE A 43 6.32 -10.04 -11.89
C ILE A 43 4.85 -10.46 -11.97
N ILE A 44 4.02 -9.67 -12.65
CA ILE A 44 2.58 -9.88 -12.80
C ILE A 44 2.28 -10.34 -14.22
N GLN A 45 1.81 -11.58 -14.37
CA GLN A 45 1.53 -12.18 -15.67
C GLN A 45 0.11 -11.89 -16.17
N THR A 46 -0.85 -11.69 -15.26
CA THR A 46 -2.25 -11.50 -15.65
C THR A 46 -2.52 -10.06 -16.09
N PRO A 47 -3.11 -9.83 -17.28
CA PRO A 47 -3.52 -8.50 -17.69
C PRO A 47 -4.71 -8.03 -16.84
N LEU A 48 -4.58 -6.85 -16.23
CA LEU A 48 -5.70 -6.23 -15.50
C LEU A 48 -6.75 -5.68 -16.47
N LEU A 49 -8.02 -5.91 -16.15
CA LEU A 49 -9.15 -5.29 -16.86
C LEU A 49 -9.21 -3.78 -16.55
N PRO A 50 -9.76 -2.93 -17.44
CA PRO A 50 -9.78 -1.48 -17.25
C PRO A 50 -10.34 -1.04 -15.88
N HIS A 51 -11.48 -1.61 -15.44
CA HIS A 51 -12.06 -1.31 -14.13
C HIS A 51 -11.17 -1.72 -12.94
N ARG A 52 -10.25 -2.66 -13.14
CA ARG A 52 -9.30 -3.10 -12.10
C ARG A 52 -8.05 -2.22 -12.03
N LYS A 53 -7.81 -1.39 -13.06
CA LYS A 53 -6.64 -0.52 -13.14
C LYS A 53 -6.83 0.79 -12.37
N SER A 54 -8.07 1.26 -12.19
CA SER A 54 -8.38 2.55 -11.55
C SER A 54 -7.91 2.63 -10.10
N ALA A 55 -7.91 1.51 -9.38
CA ALA A 55 -7.45 1.45 -8.00
C ALA A 55 -5.92 1.58 -7.85
N LEU A 56 -5.15 1.16 -8.85
CA LEU A 56 -3.68 1.10 -8.73
C LEU A 56 -3.02 2.47 -8.54
N PRO A 57 -3.33 3.50 -9.35
CA PRO A 57 -2.80 4.84 -9.13
C PRO A 57 -3.10 5.36 -7.73
N PHE A 58 -4.31 5.13 -7.21
CA PHE A 58 -4.68 5.52 -5.85
C PHE A 58 -3.86 4.80 -4.78
N LEU A 59 -3.76 3.47 -4.87
CA LEU A 59 -2.99 2.69 -3.90
C LEU A 59 -1.50 3.06 -3.93
N TRP A 60 -0.93 3.25 -5.11
CA TRP A 60 0.47 3.63 -5.27
C TRP A 60 0.77 5.03 -4.75
N ASP A 61 -0.10 5.99 -5.04
CA ASP A 61 0.00 7.35 -4.51
C ASP A 61 0.00 7.35 -2.98
N ARG A 62 -0.72 6.42 -2.35
CA ARG A 62 -0.71 6.24 -0.89
C ARG A 62 0.50 5.49 -0.34
N GLU A 63 1.23 4.74 -1.16
CA GLU A 63 2.47 4.05 -0.74
C GLU A 63 3.73 4.94 -0.82
N ILE A 64 3.65 6.06 -1.55
CA ILE A 64 4.78 6.97 -1.77
C ILE A 64 4.71 8.17 -0.81
N PRO A 65 5.79 8.46 -0.07
CA PRO A 65 5.93 9.77 0.59
C PRO A 65 5.80 10.88 -0.46
N ASN A 66 4.88 11.83 -0.23
CA ASN A 66 4.56 12.96 -1.12
C ASN A 66 3.57 12.64 -2.27
N GLY A 67 2.78 11.57 -2.15
CA GLY A 67 1.65 11.36 -3.04
C GLY A 67 0.68 12.56 -3.06
N GLN A 68 0.05 12.82 -4.20
CA GLN A 68 -0.90 13.93 -4.36
C GLN A 68 -2.07 13.83 -3.36
N SER A 69 -2.53 12.61 -3.05
CA SER A 69 -3.63 12.37 -2.11
C SER A 69 -3.27 12.69 -0.66
N ALA A 70 -1.99 12.70 -0.30
CA ALA A 70 -1.55 13.04 1.06
C ALA A 70 -1.87 14.51 1.40
N HIS A 71 -2.00 15.38 0.40
CA HIS A 71 -2.18 16.81 0.61
C HIS A 71 -3.65 17.28 0.64
N ASN A 72 -4.63 16.39 0.41
CA ASN A 72 -6.05 16.78 0.27
C ASN A 72 -6.67 17.42 1.52
N LEU A 73 -6.06 17.25 2.69
CA LEU A 73 -6.52 17.89 3.94
C LEU A 73 -5.80 19.21 4.24
N TRP A 74 -4.87 19.63 3.39
CA TRP A 74 -4.01 20.79 3.61
C TRP A 74 -4.17 21.79 2.48
N ALA A 75 -4.55 23.02 2.82
CA ALA A 75 -4.55 24.16 1.91
C ALA A 75 -3.22 24.89 2.00
N THR A 76 -2.53 25.06 0.86
CA THR A 76 -1.28 25.82 0.78
C THR A 76 -1.56 27.32 0.85
N SER A 77 -0.75 28.03 1.60
CA SER A 77 -0.82 29.49 1.69
C SER A 77 -0.16 30.16 0.49
N PRO A 78 -0.54 31.41 0.16
CA PRO A 78 0.18 32.20 -0.82
C PRO A 78 1.64 32.46 -0.41
N PRO A 79 2.56 32.64 -1.37
CA PRO A 79 3.94 33.03 -1.09
C PRO A 79 4.01 34.30 -0.22
N GLY A 80 4.90 34.32 0.78
CA GLY A 80 5.06 35.43 1.72
C GLY A 80 4.15 35.38 2.96
N SER A 81 3.33 34.34 3.11
CA SER A 81 2.55 34.10 4.33
C SER A 81 3.44 33.63 5.49
N THR A 82 2.98 33.83 6.73
CA THR A 82 3.69 33.39 7.95
C THR A 82 3.67 31.86 8.16
N PHE A 83 2.82 31.15 7.41
CA PHE A 83 2.70 29.70 7.43
C PHE A 83 2.55 29.17 6.00
N ASN A 84 3.03 27.96 5.74
CA ASN A 84 3.07 27.37 4.40
C ASN A 84 1.79 26.60 4.07
N ALA A 85 1.17 25.96 5.06
CA ALA A 85 -0.09 25.26 4.87
C ALA A 85 -0.97 25.28 6.12
N ARG A 86 -2.27 25.12 5.90
CA ARG A 86 -3.30 25.01 6.93
C ARG A 86 -4.12 23.74 6.70
N ASN A 87 -4.33 22.96 7.76
CA ASN A 87 -5.24 21.83 7.72
C ASN A 87 -6.70 22.32 7.66
N ILE A 88 -7.47 21.86 6.67
CA ILE A 88 -8.81 22.38 6.35
C ILE A 88 -9.82 22.07 7.46
N ILE A 89 -9.63 20.96 8.18
CA ILE A 89 -10.55 20.49 9.23
C ILE A 89 -10.16 21.06 10.59
N THR A 90 -8.89 20.89 10.97
CA THR A 90 -8.41 21.22 12.33
C THR A 90 -7.92 22.66 12.46
N ASN A 91 -7.82 23.41 11.36
CA ASN A 91 -7.19 24.74 11.29
C ASN A 91 -5.72 24.81 11.77
N LYS A 92 -5.07 23.67 12.00
CA LYS A 92 -3.65 23.60 12.34
C LYS A 92 -2.80 24.21 11.22
N VAL A 93 -1.93 25.14 11.56
CA VAL A 93 -0.99 25.76 10.62
C VAL A 93 0.39 25.15 10.75
N VAL A 94 1.09 25.03 9.63
CA VAL A 94 2.46 24.49 9.58
C VAL A 94 3.32 25.39 8.70
N SER A 95 4.50 25.72 9.21
CA SER A 95 5.50 26.54 8.53
C SER A 95 6.56 25.71 7.79
N SER A 96 6.60 24.39 8.00
CA SER A 96 7.51 23.48 7.29
C SER A 96 6.74 22.59 6.32
N PHE A 97 7.18 22.53 5.06
CA PHE A 97 6.66 21.59 4.07
C PHE A 97 6.97 20.14 4.45
N GLU A 98 8.11 19.89 5.10
CA GLU A 98 8.52 18.55 5.53
C GLU A 98 7.56 17.94 6.57
N PHE A 99 6.90 18.78 7.37
CA PHE A 99 5.84 18.33 8.26
C PHE A 99 4.69 17.68 7.48
N LEU A 100 4.33 18.24 6.32
CA LEU A 100 3.26 17.69 5.47
C LEU A 100 3.64 16.33 4.90
N LEU A 101 4.91 16.16 4.53
CA LEU A 101 5.41 14.92 3.92
C LEU A 101 5.49 13.75 4.92
N THR A 102 5.74 14.06 6.19
CA THR A 102 5.98 13.08 7.26
C THR A 102 4.73 12.71 8.07
N ASN A 103 3.72 13.57 8.10
CA ASN A 103 2.51 13.38 8.92
C ASN A 103 1.28 12.95 8.13
N THR A 104 1.41 12.72 6.82
CA THR A 104 0.31 12.20 6.02
C THR A 104 0.27 10.68 6.08
N PRO A 105 -0.91 10.08 6.34
CA PRO A 105 -1.02 8.63 6.43
C PRO A 105 -0.73 8.00 5.07
N LEU A 106 0.32 7.19 5.02
CA LEU A 106 0.72 6.42 3.84
C LEU A 106 -0.10 5.14 3.68
N GLN A 107 -1.40 5.18 4.01
CA GLN A 107 -2.29 4.04 3.92
C GLN A 107 -3.43 4.32 2.93
N GLY A 108 -3.81 3.27 2.21
CA GLY A 108 -4.92 3.25 1.27
C GLY A 108 -5.93 2.19 1.68
N LEU A 109 -7.18 2.42 1.31
CA LEU A 109 -8.29 1.53 1.58
C LEU A 109 -8.96 1.16 0.26
N LEU A 110 -9.25 -0.13 0.06
CA LEU A 110 -9.83 -0.64 -1.18
C LEU A 110 -11.12 -1.39 -0.85
N ALA A 111 -12.27 -0.75 -1.03
CA ALA A 111 -13.56 -1.45 -1.12
C ALA A 111 -14.32 -1.15 -2.38
N ASP A 112 -13.83 -1.76 -3.43
CA ASP A 112 -14.67 -2.10 -4.56
C ASP A 112 -15.69 -3.17 -4.13
N ASP A 113 -16.82 -3.28 -4.84
CA ASP A 113 -17.78 -4.38 -4.68
C ASP A 113 -17.12 -5.76 -4.72
N VAL A 114 -17.77 -6.74 -4.10
CA VAL A 114 -17.34 -8.14 -4.15
C VAL A 114 -17.33 -8.62 -5.61
N GLY A 115 -16.23 -9.23 -6.05
CA GLY A 115 -16.09 -9.72 -7.43
C GLY A 115 -15.36 -8.78 -8.40
N LEU A 116 -15.06 -7.53 -8.00
CA LEU A 116 -14.31 -6.59 -8.85
C LEU A 116 -12.81 -6.86 -8.92
N GLY A 117 -12.29 -7.85 -8.20
CA GLY A 117 -10.90 -8.29 -8.33
C GLY A 117 -9.93 -7.60 -7.37
N LYS A 118 -10.37 -7.28 -6.16
CA LYS A 118 -9.52 -6.72 -5.10
C LYS A 118 -8.25 -7.54 -4.82
N THR A 119 -8.35 -8.87 -4.87
CA THR A 119 -7.18 -9.73 -4.67
C THR A 119 -6.12 -9.52 -5.75
N ILE A 120 -6.53 -9.43 -7.03
CA ILE A 120 -5.56 -9.20 -8.11
C ILE A 120 -5.02 -7.76 -8.11
N GLN A 121 -5.82 -6.77 -7.70
CA GLN A 121 -5.36 -5.40 -7.48
C GLN A 121 -4.29 -5.34 -6.37
N ALA A 122 -4.52 -6.05 -5.25
CA ALA A 122 -3.55 -6.15 -4.16
C ALA A 122 -2.27 -6.89 -4.58
N ILE A 123 -2.38 -7.98 -5.35
CA ILE A 123 -1.19 -8.68 -5.88
C ILE A 123 -0.43 -7.77 -6.86
N ALA A 124 -1.14 -7.00 -7.70
CA ALA A 124 -0.52 -6.10 -8.66
C ALA A 124 0.26 -4.97 -7.98
N ILE A 125 -0.30 -4.34 -6.93
CA ILE A 125 0.43 -3.30 -6.19
C ILE A 125 1.66 -3.89 -5.48
N ILE A 126 1.56 -5.08 -4.86
CA ILE A 126 2.71 -5.79 -4.27
C ILE A 126 3.80 -6.03 -5.32
N GLY A 127 3.42 -6.44 -6.53
CA GLY A 127 4.35 -6.63 -7.63
C GLY A 127 5.04 -5.34 -8.07
N THR A 128 4.30 -4.24 -8.20
CA THR A 128 4.86 -2.92 -8.51
C THR A 128 5.82 -2.44 -7.42
N SER A 129 5.48 -2.65 -6.15
CA SER A 129 6.35 -2.29 -5.03
C SER A 129 7.61 -3.14 -5.02
N LYS A 130 7.52 -4.43 -5.34
CA LYS A 130 8.70 -5.31 -5.52
C LYS A 130 9.63 -4.84 -6.64
N GLU A 131 9.12 -4.42 -7.80
CA GLU A 131 9.96 -3.88 -8.88
C GLU A 131 10.78 -2.67 -8.40
N ARG A 132 10.16 -1.78 -7.61
CA ARG A 132 10.86 -0.64 -7.01
C ARG A 132 11.92 -1.06 -6.00
N MET A 133 11.67 -2.11 -5.21
CA MET A 133 12.66 -2.66 -4.27
C MET A 133 13.85 -3.29 -5.00
N ILE A 134 13.62 -3.95 -6.15
CA ILE A 134 14.72 -4.46 -7.00
C ILE A 134 15.58 -3.30 -7.50
N ALA A 135 14.96 -2.18 -7.88
CA ALA A 135 15.69 -0.97 -8.28
C ALA A 135 16.39 -0.24 -7.11
N ASN A 136 15.96 -0.47 -5.86
CA ASN A 136 16.55 0.12 -4.66
C ASN A 136 16.72 -0.92 -3.53
N PRO A 137 17.86 -1.64 -3.49
CA PRO A 137 18.11 -2.74 -2.56
C PRO A 137 18.07 -2.37 -1.07
N HIS A 138 18.14 -1.08 -0.72
CA HIS A 138 18.06 -0.60 0.67
C HIS A 138 16.62 -0.57 1.23
N CYS A 139 15.66 -1.05 0.45
CA CYS A 139 14.23 -1.00 0.76
C CYS A 139 13.55 -2.37 0.62
N SER A 140 14.20 -3.48 1.01
CA SER A 140 13.57 -4.82 1.00
C SER A 140 12.77 -5.04 2.29
N ILE A 141 11.48 -4.71 2.27
CA ILE A 141 10.56 -5.00 3.38
C ILE A 141 9.45 -5.93 2.86
N PRO A 142 9.21 -7.08 3.50
CA PRO A 142 8.17 -8.01 3.06
C PRO A 142 6.78 -7.43 3.30
N THR A 143 5.82 -7.81 2.44
CA THR A 143 4.41 -7.48 2.64
C THR A 143 3.73 -8.55 3.49
N MET A 144 3.10 -8.14 4.61
CA MET A 144 2.28 -9.02 5.42
C MET A 144 0.80 -8.91 5.02
N ILE A 145 0.18 -10.05 4.71
CA ILE A 145 -1.24 -10.14 4.37
C ILE A 145 -1.97 -10.85 5.51
N ILE A 146 -2.92 -10.15 6.14
CA ILE A 146 -3.75 -10.70 7.22
C ILE A 146 -5.15 -11.01 6.67
N ARG A 147 -5.64 -12.23 6.89
CA ARG A 147 -6.96 -12.70 6.43
C ARG A 147 -7.53 -13.76 7.38
N PRO A 148 -8.85 -14.04 7.35
CA PRO A 148 -9.43 -15.21 8.00
C PRO A 148 -8.75 -16.51 7.55
N PRO A 149 -8.52 -17.49 8.45
CA PRO A 149 -7.76 -18.71 8.13
C PRO A 149 -8.25 -19.49 6.91
N ARG A 150 -9.58 -19.54 6.72
CA ARG A 150 -10.20 -20.28 5.60
C ARG A 150 -9.88 -19.70 4.22
N LEU A 151 -9.35 -18.47 4.15
CA LEU A 151 -9.03 -17.78 2.90
C LEU A 151 -7.53 -17.77 2.58
N ILE A 152 -6.68 -18.32 3.45
CA ILE A 152 -5.21 -18.32 3.26
C ILE A 152 -4.81 -19.11 2.01
N THR A 153 -5.39 -20.30 1.83
CA THR A 153 -5.10 -21.17 0.67
C THR A 153 -5.52 -20.53 -0.65
N ASN A 154 -6.65 -19.81 -0.65
CA ASN A 154 -7.12 -19.07 -1.83
C ASN A 154 -6.10 -18.02 -2.28
N TRP A 155 -5.43 -17.34 -1.35
CA TRP A 155 -4.40 -16.36 -1.69
C TRP A 155 -3.17 -16.97 -2.33
N GLN A 156 -2.71 -18.14 -1.85
CA GLN A 156 -1.60 -18.83 -2.49
C GLN A 156 -1.93 -19.16 -3.95
N SER A 157 -3.14 -19.67 -4.19
CA SER A 157 -3.62 -19.98 -5.53
C SER A 157 -3.69 -18.73 -6.42
N GLU A 158 -4.25 -17.63 -5.90
CA GLU A 158 -4.35 -16.36 -6.65
C GLU A 158 -2.97 -15.75 -6.94
N ILE A 159 -2.00 -15.85 -6.02
CA ILE A 159 -0.61 -15.44 -6.26
C ILE A 159 0.00 -16.28 -7.38
N SER A 160 -0.09 -17.61 -7.30
CA SER A 160 0.43 -18.51 -8.33
C SER A 160 -0.23 -18.31 -9.70
N LYS A 161 -1.50 -17.88 -9.71
CA LYS A 161 -2.26 -17.59 -10.93
C LYS A 161 -1.87 -16.25 -11.54
N HIS A 162 -1.61 -15.24 -10.73
CA HIS A 162 -1.46 -13.85 -11.20
C HIS A 162 -0.01 -13.37 -11.30
N ALA A 163 0.91 -13.98 -10.56
CA ALA A 163 2.33 -13.69 -10.62
C ALA A 163 3.08 -14.68 -11.53
N GLN A 164 4.19 -14.23 -12.09
CA GLN A 164 5.15 -15.10 -12.78
C GLN A 164 5.74 -16.12 -11.79
N ALA A 165 6.08 -17.31 -12.28
CA ALA A 165 6.65 -18.37 -11.44
C ALA A 165 7.94 -17.89 -10.75
N GLY A 166 7.99 -17.98 -9.42
CA GLY A 166 9.14 -17.52 -8.61
C GLY A 166 9.24 -16.00 -8.45
N ALA A 167 8.34 -15.21 -9.06
CA ALA A 167 8.42 -13.75 -8.94
C ALA A 167 7.89 -13.24 -7.60
N LEU A 168 6.94 -13.91 -6.95
CA LEU A 168 6.46 -13.61 -5.60
C LEU A 168 6.52 -14.88 -4.75
N HIS A 169 7.22 -14.81 -3.61
CA HIS A 169 7.33 -15.91 -2.66
C HIS A 169 6.39 -15.65 -1.48
N ALA A 170 5.44 -16.55 -1.26
CA ALA A 170 4.48 -16.44 -0.16
C ALA A 170 4.73 -17.52 0.90
N LYS A 171 4.85 -17.12 2.16
CA LYS A 171 4.99 -18.00 3.32
C LYS A 171 3.75 -17.87 4.21
N ILE A 172 3.21 -19.00 4.65
CA ILE A 172 2.03 -18.99 5.53
C ILE A 172 2.48 -18.97 6.99
N TYR A 173 2.00 -17.98 7.72
CA TYR A 173 2.09 -17.92 9.18
C TYR A 173 0.72 -18.25 9.81
N HIS A 174 0.43 -19.53 10.01
CA HIS A 174 -0.83 -19.96 10.62
C HIS A 174 -0.71 -21.35 11.26
N GLY A 175 -1.55 -21.64 12.26
CA GLY A 175 -1.72 -22.99 12.80
C GLY A 175 -0.44 -23.60 13.41
N PRO A 176 -0.30 -24.94 13.36
CA PRO A 176 0.89 -25.65 13.85
C PRO A 176 2.17 -25.28 13.10
N THR A 177 2.07 -24.87 11.83
CA THR A 177 3.23 -24.53 10.98
C THR A 177 3.77 -23.12 11.24
N ARG A 178 3.20 -22.34 12.16
CA ARG A 178 3.68 -20.97 12.47
C ARG A 178 5.16 -20.90 12.88
N HIS A 179 5.71 -21.99 13.42
CA HIS A 179 7.11 -22.06 13.85
C HIS A 179 8.09 -22.33 12.70
N SER A 180 7.60 -22.58 11.47
CA SER A 180 8.46 -22.86 10.31
C SER A 180 8.97 -21.60 9.60
N LEU A 181 8.63 -20.41 10.07
CA LEU A 181 9.07 -19.14 9.50
C LEU A 181 10.37 -18.71 10.17
N SER A 182 11.42 -18.56 9.38
CA SER A 182 12.73 -18.08 9.82
C SER A 182 12.96 -16.62 9.40
N ALA A 183 13.95 -15.96 10.01
CA ALA A 183 14.34 -14.61 9.58
C ALA A 183 14.78 -14.56 8.11
N ALA A 184 15.38 -15.64 7.60
CA ALA A 184 15.79 -15.76 6.20
C ALA A 184 14.60 -15.85 5.23
N ASP A 185 13.39 -16.16 5.70
CA ASP A 185 12.18 -16.14 4.87
C ASP A 185 11.57 -14.73 4.74
N ILE A 186 12.05 -13.77 5.55
CA ILE A 186 11.50 -12.42 5.71
C ILE A 186 12.44 -11.35 5.12
N LEU A 187 13.74 -11.65 5.03
CA LEU A 187 14.80 -10.75 4.56
C LEU A 187 15.25 -11.09 3.14
#